data_AF-A0A239H3P9-F1
#
_entry.id   AF-A0A239H3P9-F1
#
_cell.length_a   1.000
_cell.length_b   1.000
_cell.length_c   1.000
_cell.angle_alpha   90.00
_cell.angle_beta   90.00
_cell.angle_gamma   90.00
#
_symmetry.space_group_name_H-M   'P 1'
#
loop_
_entity.id
_entity.type
_entity.pdbx_description
1 polymer ?
#
loop_
_entity_poly.entity_id
_entity_poly.type
_entity_poly.pdbx_seq_one_letter_code
_entity_poly.pdbx_strand_id
1 'polypeptide(L)'
;MTHERQHQDVRQSWFTELLNSALNDLAHAERVITAYAAQSPDGFIAWGMAEGEAVQAHQALRQAPSLRTKLPADHTGQNATADALFDLARKTSQSLVRAAELASDPDDKMACLQAALHAGRLRDALR
;
A
#
# COMPACT_ATOMS: atom_id res chain seq x y z
N MET A 1 36.21 2.26 0.53
CA MET A 1 35.15 3.29 0.35
C MET A 1 34.21 3.04 -0.83
N THR A 2 34.51 2.14 -1.78
CA THR A 2 33.62 1.84 -2.92
C THR A 2 32.57 0.75 -2.62
N HIS A 3 32.90 -0.24 -1.79
CA HIS A 3 31.97 -1.33 -1.44
C HIS A 3 30.76 -0.87 -0.60
N GLU A 4 30.94 0.04 0.36
CA GLU A 4 29.85 0.53 1.22
C GLU A 4 28.79 1.31 0.45
N ARG A 5 29.19 2.09 -0.57
CA ARG A 5 28.26 2.80 -1.46
C ARG A 5 27.43 1.83 -2.30
N GLN A 6 28.05 0.80 -2.88
CA GLN A 6 27.32 -0.23 -3.64
C GLN A 6 26.29 -0.97 -2.79
N HIS A 7 26.62 -1.32 -1.53
CA HIS A 7 25.66 -1.96 -0.61
C HIS A 7 24.52 -1.03 -0.18
N GLN A 8 24.77 0.28 -0.12
CA GLN A 8 23.74 1.27 0.18
C GLN A 8 22.79 1.46 -1.02
N ASP A 9 23.32 1.51 -2.23
CA ASP A 9 22.54 1.66 -3.46
C ASP A 9 21.61 0.45 -3.71
N VAL A 10 22.10 -0.77 -3.49
CA VAL A 10 21.27 -1.99 -3.63
C VAL A 10 20.14 -2.02 -2.61
N ARG A 11 20.41 -1.65 -1.35
CA ARG A 11 19.37 -1.58 -0.30
C ARG A 11 18.33 -0.52 -0.61
N GLN A 12 18.77 0.65 -1.11
CA GLN A 12 17.85 1.72 -1.48
C GLN A 12 16.97 1.32 -2.66
N SER A 13 17.56 0.70 -3.70
CA SER A 13 16.79 0.21 -4.86
C SER A 13 15.73 -0.81 -4.44
N TRP A 14 16.12 -1.79 -3.62
CA TRP A 14 15.20 -2.81 -3.13
C TRP A 14 14.10 -2.23 -2.23
N PHE A 15 14.45 -1.28 -1.37
CA PHE A 15 13.47 -0.56 -0.55
C PHE A 15 12.45 0.19 -1.42
N THR A 16 12.91 0.95 -2.41
CA THR A 16 12.05 1.65 -3.35
C THR A 16 11.16 0.69 -4.16
N GLU A 17 11.66 -0.47 -4.56
CA GLU A 17 10.86 -1.51 -5.22
C GLU A 17 9.74 -2.04 -4.32
N LEU A 18 10.05 -2.32 -3.05
CA LEU A 18 9.07 -2.75 -2.06
C LEU A 18 7.97 -1.70 -1.88
N LEU A 19 8.36 -0.43 -1.72
CA LEU A 19 7.39 0.66 -1.60
C LEU A 19 6.51 0.80 -2.84
N ASN A 20 7.08 0.67 -4.04
CA ASN A 20 6.31 0.74 -5.28
C ASN A 20 5.32 -0.42 -5.40
N SER A 21 5.72 -1.63 -5.03
CA SER A 21 4.81 -2.79 -4.99
C SER A 21 3.65 -2.53 -4.03
N ALA A 22 3.95 -2.10 -2.80
CA ALA A 22 2.92 -1.79 -1.81
C ALA A 22 1.99 -0.66 -2.27
N LEU A 23 2.52 0.36 -2.94
CA LEU A 23 1.73 1.46 -3.50
C LEU A 23 0.77 0.96 -4.59
N ASN A 24 1.23 0.09 -5.48
CA ASN A 24 0.39 -0.50 -6.51
C ASN A 24 -0.70 -1.39 -5.91
N ASP A 25 -0.36 -2.18 -4.88
CA ASP A 25 -1.31 -3.04 -4.18
C ASP A 25 -2.43 -2.21 -3.51
N LEU A 26 -2.07 -1.09 -2.87
CA LEU A 26 -3.05 -0.18 -2.26
C LEU A 26 -3.92 0.52 -3.30
N ALA A 27 -3.33 1.00 -4.40
CA ALA A 27 -4.08 1.61 -5.50
C ALA A 27 -5.00 0.60 -6.21
N HIS A 28 -4.61 -0.68 -6.27
CA HIS A 28 -5.47 -1.75 -6.76
C HIS A 28 -6.64 -1.99 -5.81
N ALA A 29 -6.38 -2.13 -4.51
CA ALA A 29 -7.41 -2.32 -3.50
C ALA A 29 -8.43 -1.17 -3.51
N GLU A 30 -7.98 0.09 -3.55
CA GLU A 30 -8.83 1.27 -3.68
C GLU A 30 -9.77 1.16 -4.89
N ARG A 31 -9.22 0.94 -6.09
CA ARG A 31 -10.02 0.83 -7.32
C ARG A 31 -11.06 -0.27 -7.27
N VAL A 32 -10.71 -1.44 -6.74
CA VAL A 32 -11.63 -2.58 -6.64
C VAL A 32 -12.74 -2.29 -5.62
N ILE A 33 -12.41 -1.73 -4.46
CA ILE A 33 -13.39 -1.45 -3.41
C ILE A 33 -14.37 -0.36 -3.87
N THR A 34 -13.89 0.72 -4.49
CA THR A 34 -14.75 1.73 -5.10
C THR A 34 -15.66 1.12 -6.16
N ALA A 35 -15.15 0.20 -6.99
CA ALA A 35 -15.97 -0.49 -7.97
C ALA A 35 -17.05 -1.38 -7.32
N TYR A 36 -16.76 -2.03 -6.19
CA TYR A 36 -17.76 -2.79 -5.43
C TYR A 36 -18.81 -1.89 -4.78
N ALA A 37 -18.39 -0.77 -4.20
CA ALA A 37 -19.29 0.21 -3.60
C ALA A 37 -20.29 0.76 -4.63
N ALA A 38 -19.84 0.96 -5.88
CA ALA A 38 -20.68 1.46 -6.97
C ALA A 38 -21.66 0.43 -7.56
N GLN A 39 -21.46 -0.87 -7.33
CA GLN A 39 -22.29 -1.94 -7.91
C GLN A 39 -23.62 -2.19 -7.17
N SER A 40 -23.77 -1.70 -5.94
CA SER A 40 -24.97 -1.90 -5.11
C SER A 40 -25.52 -0.58 -4.60
N PRO A 41 -26.86 -0.40 -4.54
CA PRO A 41 -27.48 0.80 -3.94
C PRO A 41 -27.02 1.06 -2.50
N ASP A 42 -26.76 0.00 -1.74
CA ASP A 42 -26.24 0.07 -0.36
C ASP A 42 -24.72 -0.17 -0.30
N GLY A 43 -24.03 -0.18 -1.45
CA GLY A 43 -22.61 -0.49 -1.54
C GLY A 43 -21.74 0.49 -0.77
N PHE A 44 -22.14 1.76 -0.67
CA PHE A 44 -21.48 2.74 0.20
C PHE A 44 -21.56 2.35 1.69
N ILE A 45 -22.67 1.78 2.14
CA ILE A 45 -22.83 1.33 3.54
C ILE A 45 -21.96 0.08 3.78
N ALA A 46 -21.97 -0.86 2.84
CA ALA A 46 -21.23 -2.10 2.96
C ALA A 46 -19.71 -1.93 2.85
N TRP A 47 -19.24 -1.01 2.00
CA TRP A 47 -17.82 -0.88 1.64
C TRP A 47 -17.18 0.45 2.06
N GLY A 48 -17.94 1.45 2.51
CA GLY A 48 -17.42 2.80 2.73
C GLY A 48 -16.28 2.87 3.75
N MET A 49 -16.28 2.01 4.77
CA MET A 49 -15.16 1.89 5.71
C MET A 49 -13.91 1.33 5.02
N ALA A 50 -14.06 0.27 4.24
CA ALA A 50 -12.95 -0.32 3.48
C ALA A 50 -12.42 0.66 2.42
N GLU A 51 -13.30 1.39 1.73
CA GLU A 51 -12.93 2.40 0.75
C GLU A 51 -12.10 3.51 1.39
N GLY A 52 -12.59 4.07 2.51
CA GLY A 52 -11.89 5.10 3.25
C GLY A 52 -10.49 4.65 3.71
N GLU A 53 -10.37 3.46 4.28
CA GLU A 53 -9.08 2.94 4.75
C GLU A 53 -8.12 2.62 3.58
N ALA A 54 -8.63 2.15 2.44
CA ALA A 54 -7.81 1.93 1.24
C ALA A 54 -7.25 3.25 0.69
N VAL A 55 -8.09 4.29 0.58
CA VAL A 55 -7.68 5.64 0.15
C VAL A 55 -6.63 6.21 1.11
N GLN A 56 -6.88 6.15 2.42
CA GLN A 56 -5.96 6.67 3.43
C GLN A 56 -4.61 5.94 3.42
N ALA A 57 -4.62 4.61 3.27
CA ALA A 57 -3.38 3.84 3.15
C ALA A 57 -2.59 4.25 1.91
N HIS A 58 -3.24 4.36 0.76
CA HIS A 58 -2.60 4.76 -0.49
C HIS A 58 -2.03 6.17 -0.38
N GLN A 59 -2.80 7.14 0.11
CA GLN A 59 -2.37 8.53 0.27
C GLN A 59 -1.21 8.68 1.25
N ALA A 60 -1.25 7.97 2.39
CA ALA A 60 -0.16 7.97 3.36
C ALA A 60 1.15 7.49 2.72
N LEU A 61 1.09 6.39 1.97
CA LEU A 61 2.29 5.84 1.34
C LEU A 61 2.85 6.78 0.26
N ARG A 62 2.00 7.47 -0.52
CA ARG A 62 2.43 8.48 -1.51
C ARG A 62 3.25 9.62 -0.93
N GLN A 63 3.18 9.88 0.37
CA GLN A 63 3.97 10.94 1.00
C GLN A 63 5.45 10.56 1.17
N ALA A 64 5.78 9.26 1.09
CA ALA A 64 7.14 8.74 1.19
C ALA A 64 8.08 9.41 0.17
N PRO A 65 9.14 10.13 0.62
CA PRO A 65 10.13 10.75 -0.26
C PRO A 65 10.71 9.77 -1.31
N SER A 66 10.93 8.51 -0.93
CA SER A 66 11.48 7.47 -1.80
C SER A 66 10.58 7.07 -2.98
N LEU A 67 9.30 7.47 -2.98
CA LEU A 67 8.33 7.17 -4.04
C LEU A 67 8.08 8.32 -5.02
N ARG A 68 8.57 9.54 -4.73
CA ARG A 68 8.29 10.73 -5.56
C ARG A 68 8.88 10.69 -6.98
N THR A 69 9.65 9.65 -7.31
CA THR A 69 10.43 9.52 -8.54
C THR A 69 9.86 8.55 -9.57
N LYS A 70 8.79 7.80 -9.28
CA LYS A 70 8.26 6.79 -10.22
C LYS A 70 6.73 6.76 -10.23
N LEU A 71 6.12 6.93 -11.40
CA LEU A 71 4.68 6.72 -11.58
C LEU A 71 4.34 5.23 -11.38
N PRO A 72 3.23 4.90 -10.69
CA PRO A 72 2.79 3.53 -10.53
C PRO A 72 2.48 2.89 -11.89
N ALA A 73 2.85 1.61 -12.04
CA ALA A 73 2.54 0.83 -13.24
C ALA A 73 1.11 0.31 -13.14
N ASP A 74 0.33 0.47 -14.22
CA ASP A 74 -1.04 -0.04 -14.31
C ASP A 74 -1.08 -1.56 -14.09
N HIS A 75 -1.42 -1.97 -12.87
CA HIS A 75 -1.75 -3.35 -12.59
C HIS A 75 -3.13 -3.64 -13.19
N THR A 76 -3.14 -4.58 -14.14
CA THR A 76 -4.32 -5.05 -14.88
C THR A 76 -5.22 -5.86 -13.96
N GLY A 77 -6.51 -5.53 -13.99
CA GLY A 77 -7.54 -6.08 -13.11
C GLY A 77 -7.66 -7.59 -13.22
N GLN A 78 -7.38 -8.27 -12.10
CA GLN A 78 -7.90 -9.59 -11.83
C GLN A 78 -9.20 -9.45 -11.04
N ASN A 79 -10.12 -10.39 -11.23
CA ASN A 79 -11.36 -10.51 -10.46
C ASN A 79 -11.00 -10.68 -8.98
N ALA A 80 -10.93 -9.57 -8.25
CA ALA A 80 -10.55 -9.55 -6.85
C ALA A 80 -11.80 -9.74 -5.99
N THR A 81 -11.92 -10.89 -5.33
CA THR A 81 -12.96 -11.14 -4.33
C THR A 81 -12.65 -10.39 -3.02
N ALA A 82 -13.63 -10.29 -2.12
CA ALA A 82 -13.41 -9.77 -0.77
C ALA A 82 -12.26 -10.49 -0.03
N ASP A 83 -12.18 -11.82 -0.15
CA ASP A 83 -11.10 -12.63 0.43
C ASP A 83 -9.73 -12.28 -0.16
N ALA A 84 -9.66 -12.05 -1.47
CA ALA A 84 -8.43 -11.65 -2.14
C ALA A 84 -7.96 -10.26 -1.66
N LEU A 85 -8.90 -9.32 -1.46
CA LEU A 85 -8.61 -8.01 -0.88
C LEU A 85 -8.16 -8.11 0.58
N PHE A 86 -8.77 -8.99 1.37
CA PHE A 86 -8.38 -9.24 2.75
C PHE A 86 -6.93 -9.73 2.83
N ASP A 87 -6.57 -10.72 2.00
CA ASP A 87 -5.21 -11.25 1.95
C ASP A 87 -4.20 -10.23 1.40
N LEU A 88 -4.60 -9.42 0.43
CA LEU A 88 -3.79 -8.32 -0.09
C LEU A 88 -3.50 -7.30 1.00
N ALA A 89 -4.53 -6.79 1.69
CA ALA A 89 -4.39 -5.82 2.78
C ALA A 89 -3.51 -6.36 3.92
N ARG A 90 -3.66 -7.65 4.26
CA ARG A 90 -2.81 -8.34 5.24
C ARG A 90 -1.35 -8.37 4.82
N LYS A 91 -1.05 -8.80 3.59
CA LYS A 91 0.32 -8.86 3.05
C LYS A 91 0.94 -7.48 2.96
N THR A 92 0.21 -6.50 2.44
CA THR A 92 0.68 -5.12 2.27
C THR A 92 0.98 -4.48 3.63
N SER A 93 0.12 -4.64 4.63
CA SER A 93 0.38 -4.15 5.99
C SER A 93 1.67 -4.75 6.57
N GLN A 94 1.88 -6.06 6.44
CA GLN A 94 3.09 -6.73 6.92
C GLN A 94 4.36 -6.27 6.17
N SER A 95 4.27 -6.12 4.85
CA SER A 95 5.38 -5.63 4.03
C SER A 95 5.76 -4.20 4.39
N LEU A 96 4.78 -3.32 4.64
CA LEU A 96 5.01 -1.94 5.02
C LEU A 96 5.64 -1.79 6.41
N VAL A 97 5.26 -2.64 7.37
CA VAL A 97 5.94 -2.67 8.68
C VAL A 97 7.42 -3.04 8.52
N ARG A 98 7.73 -4.06 7.70
CA ARG A 98 9.12 -4.43 7.39
C ARG A 98 9.85 -3.32 6.66
N ALA A 99 9.19 -2.64 5.71
CA ALA A 99 9.75 -1.49 5.01
C ALA A 99 10.15 -0.38 5.99
N ALA A 100 9.30 -0.08 6.97
CA ALA A 100 9.58 0.92 7.99
C ALA A 100 10.81 0.59 8.86
N GLU A 101 11.13 -0.70 9.05
CA GLU A 101 12.35 -1.13 9.76
C GLU A 101 13.62 -0.91 8.92
N LEU A 102 13.48 -0.89 7.59
CA LEU A 102 14.57 -0.72 6.63
C LEU A 102 14.77 0.74 6.20
N ALA A 103 13.76 1.58 6.39
CA ALA A 103 13.76 2.98 6.02
C ALA A 103 14.86 3.75 6.78
N SER A 104 15.76 4.37 6.01
CA SER A 104 16.80 5.26 6.56
C SER A 104 16.29 6.69 6.76
N ASP A 105 15.28 7.10 5.98
CA ASP A 105 14.61 8.39 6.10
C ASP A 105 13.44 8.30 7.10
N PRO A 106 13.37 9.15 8.14
CA PRO A 106 12.25 9.19 9.07
C PRO A 106 10.89 9.44 8.41
N ASP A 107 10.83 10.21 7.33
CA ASP A 107 9.59 10.51 6.62
C ASP A 107 9.10 9.30 5.83
N ASP A 108 10.01 8.55 5.19
CA ASP A 108 9.67 7.26 4.57
C ASP A 108 9.16 6.27 5.64
N LYS A 109 9.81 6.21 6.80
CA LYS A 109 9.39 5.37 7.91
C LYS A 109 7.98 5.72 8.39
N MET A 110 7.69 7.01 8.57
CA MET A 110 6.37 7.48 9.00
C MET A 110 5.30 7.13 7.97
N ALA A 111 5.55 7.40 6.68
CA ALA A 111 4.65 7.06 5.60
C ALA A 111 4.34 5.56 5.55
N CYS A 112 5.36 4.70 5.73
CA CYS A 112 5.19 3.26 5.78
C CYS A 112 4.31 2.81 6.97
N LEU A 113 4.54 3.37 8.17
CA LEU A 113 3.78 2.99 9.37
C LEU A 113 2.33 3.48 9.31
N GLN A 114 2.09 4.69 8.79
CA GLN A 114 0.74 5.21 8.59
C GLN A 114 -0.01 4.37 7.54
N ALA A 115 0.63 4.05 6.42
CA ALA A 115 0.05 3.19 5.41
C ALA A 115 -0.22 1.77 5.95
N ALA A 116 0.69 1.21 6.77
CA ALA A 116 0.50 -0.08 7.41
C ALA A 116 -0.68 -0.10 8.39
N LEU A 117 -0.88 0.98 9.15
CA LEU A 117 -2.02 1.15 10.06
C LEU A 117 -3.33 1.11 9.29
N HIS A 118 -3.45 1.92 8.24
CA HIS A 118 -4.66 1.98 7.42
C HIS A 118 -4.90 0.67 6.64
N ALA A 119 -3.84 0.03 6.13
CA ALA A 119 -3.96 -1.31 5.53
C ALA A 119 -4.42 -2.38 6.55
N GLY A 120 -4.02 -2.25 7.82
CA GLY A 120 -4.51 -3.09 8.90
C GLY A 120 -6.00 -2.88 9.19
N ARG A 121 -6.46 -1.63 9.20
CA ARG A 121 -7.89 -1.30 9.37
C ARG A 121 -8.73 -1.71 8.17
N LEU A 122 -8.19 -1.56 6.96
CA LEU A 122 -8.79 -2.07 5.73
C LEU A 122 -9.04 -3.58 5.84
N ARG A 123 -8.03 -4.35 6.24
CA ARG A 123 -8.18 -5.78 6.48
C ARG A 123 -9.29 -6.07 7.49
N ASP A 124 -9.36 -5.31 8.58
CA ASP A 124 -10.38 -5.51 9.61
C ASP A 124 -11.79 -5.13 9.11
N ALA A 125 -11.92 -4.16 8.20
CA ALA A 125 -13.19 -3.78 7.56
C ALA A 125 -13.67 -4.76 6.48
N LEU A 126 -12.77 -5.59 5.94
CA LEU A 126 -13.06 -6.61 4.93
C LEU A 126 -13.46 -7.97 5.53
N ARG A 127 -13.42 -8.10 6.86
CA ARG A 127 -13.72 -9.34 7.60
C ARG A 127 -15.18 -9.41 8.03
#